data_AF-A0A845DPW9-F1
#
_entry.id   AF-A0A845DPW9-F1
#
_cell.length_a   1.000
_cell.length_b   1.000
_cell.length_c   1.000
_cell.angle_alpha   90.00
_cell.angle_beta   90.00
_cell.angle_gamma   90.00
#
_symmetry.space_group_name_H-M   'P 1'
#
loop_
_entity.id
_entity.type
_entity.pdbx_description
1 polymer ?
#
loop_
_entity_poly.entity_id
_entity_poly.type
_entity_poly.pdbx_seq_one_letter_code
_entity_poly.pdbx_strand_id
1 'polypeptide(L)'
;MLFLRGMEMTQEGPNAEQRYGESQNARPVDRQRETAMLILRHGNQTGQGWPLSRTTPLIIGRHDECQVTLPDRQVSRNHARIFWDGFGYSIEDLGSKNGTHVNGVDIADGSHSLSDGDEVQIALRFKLSFVDDEATTPLTLDSGEQDAPAESGLRIEEETRQVWLNGSLLEPPLSLHQYRLLSALWHEGGGVMTREQIVQAVWPETSGAGVSKQAIDALVRRLRERLYEHDEKSNLIVTVRGHGFRLENP
;
A
#
# COMPACT_ATOMS: atom_id res chain seq x y z
N MET A 1 84.46 -11.26 -28.01
CA MET A 1 85.00 -11.87 -26.78
C MET A 1 84.74 -10.89 -25.62
N LEU A 2 83.89 -11.30 -24.67
CA LEU A 2 83.69 -10.86 -23.27
C LEU A 2 83.44 -9.36 -22.92
N PHE A 3 82.23 -9.02 -22.42
CA PHE A 3 81.81 -8.72 -21.01
C PHE A 3 82.27 -7.31 -20.50
N LEU A 4 81.47 -6.37 -19.95
CA LEU A 4 80.49 -6.43 -18.84
C LEU A 4 79.77 -5.05 -18.64
N ARG A 5 78.51 -5.09 -18.18
CA ARG A 5 77.87 -4.25 -17.12
C ARG A 5 77.43 -2.79 -17.41
N GLY A 6 76.17 -2.49 -17.03
CA GLY A 6 75.71 -1.12 -16.71
C GLY A 6 74.21 -0.91 -16.90
N MET A 7 73.41 -1.12 -15.85
CA MET A 7 72.03 -0.63 -15.74
C MET A 7 72.06 0.80 -15.20
N GLU A 8 71.45 1.76 -15.89
CA GLU A 8 71.03 3.05 -15.32
C GLU A 8 69.67 3.43 -15.90
N MET A 9 68.66 3.46 -15.03
CA MET A 9 67.35 4.05 -15.27
C MET A 9 67.36 5.43 -14.60
N THR A 10 67.13 6.46 -15.40
CA THR A 10 67.08 7.86 -14.99
C THR A 10 65.80 8.20 -14.21
N GLN A 11 66.00 9.15 -13.28
CA GLN A 11 65.08 9.73 -12.30
C GLN A 11 63.97 10.60 -12.91
N GLU A 12 62.88 10.81 -12.14
CA GLU A 12 62.21 12.10 -11.83
C GLU A 12 60.92 11.78 -11.03
N GLY A 13 60.78 12.13 -9.75
CA GLY A 13 60.46 13.46 -9.22
C GLY A 13 59.83 13.35 -7.80
N PRO A 14 59.60 14.47 -7.06
CA PRO A 14 59.80 14.52 -5.62
C PRO A 14 58.54 14.56 -4.72
N ASN A 15 58.84 14.38 -3.43
CA ASN A 15 58.05 14.44 -2.19
C ASN A 15 57.34 15.79 -1.94
N ALA A 16 56.09 15.79 -1.43
CA ALA A 16 55.56 16.79 -0.46
C ALA A 16 54.13 16.46 0.03
N GLU A 17 54.05 16.21 1.34
CA GLU A 17 53.13 16.83 2.32
C GLU A 17 51.59 16.76 2.17
N GLN A 18 51.01 16.05 3.14
CA GLN A 18 49.93 16.51 4.03
C GLN A 18 48.89 17.49 3.46
N ARG A 19 47.68 16.97 3.20
CA ARG A 19 46.44 17.70 3.43
C ARG A 19 45.43 16.81 4.17
N TYR A 20 45.34 17.06 5.48
CA TYR A 20 44.09 16.91 6.23
C TYR A 20 43.10 17.91 5.66
N GLY A 21 41.90 17.45 5.31
CA GLY A 21 40.86 18.32 4.76
C GLY A 21 39.58 17.56 4.44
N GLU A 22 38.71 17.54 5.43
CA GLU A 22 37.25 17.53 5.27
C GLU A 22 36.59 16.25 4.76
N SER A 23 36.31 15.41 5.77
CA SER A 23 35.05 14.68 5.93
C SER A 23 33.85 15.46 5.36
N GLN A 24 33.53 15.25 4.09
CA GLN A 24 32.25 15.66 3.52
C GLN A 24 31.26 14.52 3.70
N ASN A 25 30.41 14.70 4.72
CA ASN A 25 29.14 14.03 4.96
C ASN A 25 28.67 13.12 3.81
N ALA A 26 28.99 11.84 3.89
CA ALA A 26 28.08 10.83 3.36
C ALA A 26 26.80 10.97 4.19
N ARG A 27 25.79 11.62 3.59
CA ARG A 27 24.43 11.67 4.13
C ARG A 27 24.07 10.24 4.53
N PRO A 28 23.50 10.01 5.73
CA PRO A 28 23.05 8.68 6.09
C PRO A 28 22.08 8.23 5.01
N VAL A 29 22.44 7.18 4.27
CA VAL A 29 21.51 6.48 3.40
C VAL A 29 20.44 5.96 4.34
N ASP A 30 19.29 6.63 4.28
CA ASP A 30 18.13 6.37 5.10
C ASP A 30 17.67 4.93 4.84
N ARG A 31 18.14 3.99 5.66
CA ARG A 31 17.66 2.60 5.69
C ARG A 31 16.29 2.58 6.38
N GLN A 32 15.32 3.32 5.87
CA GLN A 32 13.95 3.18 6.33
C GLN A 32 13.42 1.86 5.83
N ARG A 33 13.59 0.84 6.68
CA ARG A 33 12.73 -0.33 6.87
C ARG A 33 11.68 -0.52 5.76
N GLU A 34 12.09 -1.08 4.62
CA GLU A 34 11.18 -1.71 3.66
C GLU A 34 10.77 -3.06 4.25
N THR A 35 9.73 -3.07 5.10
CA THR A 35 9.24 -4.28 5.81
C THR A 35 8.29 -5.15 5.00
N ALA A 36 7.82 -4.63 3.86
CA ALA A 36 6.86 -5.31 3.01
C ALA A 36 7.53 -6.07 1.86
N MET A 37 7.08 -7.30 1.66
CA MET A 37 7.61 -8.27 0.71
C MET A 37 6.47 -8.87 -0.10
N LEU A 38 6.69 -9.04 -1.40
CA LEU A 38 5.86 -9.88 -2.26
C LEU A 38 6.58 -11.20 -2.50
N ILE A 39 5.97 -12.32 -2.13
CA ILE A 39 6.62 -13.65 -2.16
C ILE A 39 5.87 -14.58 -3.10
N LEU A 40 6.54 -15.13 -4.12
CA LEU A 40 5.95 -16.10 -5.03
C LEU A 40 5.74 -17.45 -4.30
N ARG A 41 4.49 -17.88 -4.14
CA ARG A 41 4.12 -19.16 -3.52
C ARG A 41 3.89 -20.27 -4.54
N HIS A 42 3.37 -19.94 -5.71
CA HIS A 42 3.08 -20.90 -6.77
C HIS A 42 3.48 -20.34 -8.14
N GLY A 43 4.36 -21.04 -8.86
CA GLY A 43 4.87 -20.63 -10.16
C GLY A 43 6.13 -21.38 -10.57
N ASN A 44 6.86 -20.83 -11.54
CA ASN A 44 8.14 -21.36 -12.02
C ASN A 44 9.33 -21.11 -11.06
N GLN A 45 9.17 -20.19 -10.10
CA GLN A 45 10.23 -19.73 -9.19
C GLN A 45 9.74 -19.58 -7.74
N THR A 46 8.96 -20.54 -7.24
CA THR A 46 8.43 -20.53 -5.86
C THR A 46 9.52 -20.24 -4.81
N GLY A 47 9.21 -19.35 -3.87
CA GLY A 47 10.10 -18.91 -2.79
C GLY A 47 10.84 -17.60 -3.07
N GLN A 48 10.84 -17.12 -4.32
CA GLN A 48 11.40 -15.80 -4.65
C GLN A 48 10.56 -14.67 -4.03
N GLY A 49 11.24 -13.68 -3.45
CA GLY A 49 10.62 -12.51 -2.83
C GLY A 49 11.17 -11.22 -3.40
N TRP A 50 10.32 -10.19 -3.48
CA TRP A 50 10.68 -8.84 -3.89
C TRP A 50 10.29 -7.84 -2.80
N PRO A 51 11.20 -6.97 -2.35
CA PRO A 51 10.86 -5.90 -1.44
C PRO A 51 9.96 -4.89 -2.15
N LEU A 52 9.03 -4.33 -1.41
CA LEU A 52 8.17 -3.26 -1.88
C LEU A 52 8.70 -1.93 -1.36
N SER A 53 8.75 -0.94 -2.25
CA SER A 53 9.22 0.40 -1.93
C SER A 53 8.05 1.35 -1.72
N ARG A 54 8.19 2.27 -0.76
CA ARG A 54 7.23 3.35 -0.54
C ARG A 54 7.30 4.49 -1.57
N THR A 55 8.34 4.49 -2.40
CA THR A 55 8.62 5.60 -3.33
C THR A 55 8.45 5.22 -4.79
N THR A 56 8.68 3.95 -5.12
CA THR A 56 8.73 3.48 -6.50
C THR A 56 7.76 2.31 -6.67
N PRO A 57 6.82 2.37 -7.63
CA PRO A 57 5.93 1.26 -7.93
C PRO A 57 6.71 0.02 -8.40
N LEU A 58 6.30 -1.14 -7.91
CA LEU A 58 6.79 -2.44 -8.34
C LEU A 58 5.85 -2.97 -9.44
N ILE A 59 6.40 -3.17 -10.64
CA ILE A 59 5.65 -3.67 -11.80
C ILE A 59 5.82 -5.18 -11.91
N ILE A 60 4.68 -5.86 -12.07
CA ILE A 60 4.58 -7.30 -12.30
C ILE A 60 4.20 -7.51 -13.76
N GLY A 61 4.93 -8.38 -14.46
CA GLY A 61 4.66 -8.65 -15.86
C GLY A 61 5.59 -9.66 -16.50
N ARG A 62 5.35 -9.96 -17.77
CA ARG A 62 6.18 -10.89 -18.56
C ARG A 62 7.45 -10.23 -19.10
N HIS A 63 7.49 -8.91 -19.21
CA HIS A 63 8.62 -8.22 -19.81
C HIS A 63 9.81 -8.20 -18.85
N ASP A 64 11.03 -8.29 -19.38
CA ASP A 64 12.27 -8.32 -18.58
C ASP A 64 12.56 -6.97 -17.88
N GLU A 65 11.85 -5.91 -18.28
CA GLU A 65 11.91 -4.59 -17.63
C GLU A 65 11.06 -4.51 -16.35
N CYS A 66 10.17 -5.49 -16.10
CA CYS A 66 9.37 -5.55 -14.88
C CYS A 66 10.24 -6.00 -13.71
N GLN A 67 10.07 -5.37 -12.53
CA GLN A 67 10.79 -5.78 -11.31
C GLN A 67 10.40 -7.22 -10.91
N VAL A 68 9.14 -7.60 -11.11
CA VAL A 68 8.67 -8.98 -10.98
C VAL A 68 8.41 -9.54 -12.36
N THR A 69 9.42 -10.21 -12.92
CA THR A 69 9.32 -10.86 -14.22
C THR A 69 8.71 -12.26 -14.07
N LEU A 70 7.53 -12.47 -14.65
CA LEU A 70 6.87 -13.77 -14.75
C LEU A 70 6.82 -14.18 -16.24
N PRO A 71 7.82 -14.94 -16.75
CA PRO A 71 8.02 -15.19 -18.18
C PRO A 71 7.04 -16.24 -18.75
N ASP A 72 5.74 -15.98 -18.64
CA ASP A 72 4.66 -16.87 -19.09
C ASP A 72 3.72 -16.13 -20.05
N ARG A 73 3.36 -16.75 -21.17
CA ARG A 73 2.54 -16.15 -22.24
C ARG A 73 1.15 -15.71 -21.78
N GLN A 74 0.65 -16.22 -20.65
CA GLN A 74 -0.61 -15.81 -20.05
C GLN A 74 -0.49 -14.52 -19.23
N VAL A 75 0.72 -14.09 -18.92
CA VAL A 75 1.00 -12.84 -18.23
C VAL A 75 1.21 -11.73 -19.28
N SER A 76 0.46 -10.63 -19.15
CA SER A 76 0.68 -9.40 -19.93
C SER A 76 2.08 -8.82 -19.74
N ARG A 77 2.54 -8.00 -20.69
CA ARG A 77 3.87 -7.37 -20.64
C ARG A 77 4.06 -6.55 -19.37
N ASN A 78 3.12 -5.65 -19.11
CA ASN A 78 2.88 -5.00 -17.83
C ASN A 78 1.51 -5.50 -17.38
N HIS A 79 1.44 -6.25 -16.30
CA HIS A 79 0.23 -6.96 -15.88
C HIS A 79 -0.47 -6.24 -14.73
N ALA A 80 0.28 -6.01 -13.66
CA ALA A 80 -0.21 -5.32 -12.48
C ALA A 80 0.91 -4.46 -11.91
N ARG A 81 0.56 -3.49 -11.08
CA ARG A 81 1.52 -2.73 -10.28
C ARG A 81 1.13 -2.76 -8.82
N ILE A 82 2.12 -2.88 -7.95
CA ILE A 82 1.98 -2.61 -6.53
C ILE A 82 2.67 -1.29 -6.23
N PHE A 83 2.00 -0.40 -5.53
CA PHE A 83 2.52 0.92 -5.20
C PHE A 83 2.08 1.33 -3.80
N TRP A 84 2.87 2.20 -3.20
CA TRP A 84 2.48 2.88 -1.98
C TRP A 84 1.64 4.11 -2.31
N ASP A 85 0.44 4.19 -1.76
CA ASP A 85 -0.49 5.31 -2.00
C ASP A 85 -0.41 6.42 -0.94
N GLY A 86 0.55 6.31 -0.01
CA GLY A 86 0.71 7.19 1.14
C GLY A 86 0.29 6.54 2.45
N PHE A 87 -0.54 5.50 2.42
CA PHE A 87 -1.18 4.90 3.61
C PHE A 87 -1.03 3.40 3.71
N GLY A 88 -0.80 2.73 2.58
CA GLY A 88 -0.50 1.31 2.53
C GLY A 88 -0.03 0.91 1.14
N TYR A 89 0.24 -0.38 0.97
CA TYR A 89 0.46 -0.94 -0.35
C TYR A 89 -0.88 -1.21 -1.02
N SER A 90 -1.00 -0.81 -2.27
CA SER A 90 -2.16 -1.04 -3.12
C SER A 90 -1.70 -1.71 -4.42
N ILE A 91 -2.52 -2.61 -4.96
CA ILE A 91 -2.32 -3.28 -6.24
C ILE A 91 -3.37 -2.84 -7.25
N GLU A 92 -2.98 -2.66 -8.51
CA GLU A 92 -3.87 -2.33 -9.61
C GLU A 92 -3.53 -3.18 -10.84
N ASP A 93 -4.57 -3.67 -11.52
CA ASP A 93 -4.43 -4.33 -12.82
C ASP A 93 -4.23 -3.31 -13.95
N LEU A 94 -3.23 -3.53 -14.81
CA LEU A 94 -2.84 -2.60 -15.87
C LEU A 94 -3.50 -2.95 -17.22
N GLY A 95 -4.74 -3.42 -17.20
CA GLY A 95 -5.46 -3.88 -18.39
C GLY A 95 -4.93 -5.22 -18.88
N SER A 96 -4.69 -6.14 -17.95
CA SER A 96 -4.18 -7.46 -18.25
C SER A 96 -5.22 -8.32 -19.00
N LYS A 97 -4.75 -9.30 -19.77
CA LYS A 97 -5.66 -10.16 -20.55
C LYS A 97 -6.44 -11.16 -19.68
N ASN A 98 -5.80 -11.66 -18.63
CA ASN A 98 -6.30 -12.78 -17.82
C ASN A 98 -6.63 -12.38 -16.37
N GLY A 99 -6.61 -11.08 -16.07
CA GLY A 99 -6.98 -10.51 -14.80
C GLY A 99 -5.96 -10.70 -13.69
N THR A 100 -6.10 -9.83 -12.69
CA THR A 100 -5.44 -9.89 -11.40
C THR A 100 -6.51 -10.14 -10.35
N HIS A 101 -6.26 -11.04 -9.40
CA HIS A 101 -7.20 -11.34 -8.32
C HIS A 101 -6.50 -11.18 -6.98
N VAL A 102 -7.20 -10.70 -5.97
CA VAL A 102 -6.73 -10.67 -4.58
C VAL A 102 -7.71 -11.47 -3.74
N ASN A 103 -7.21 -12.49 -3.02
CA ASN A 103 -8.02 -13.43 -2.24
C ASN A 103 -9.19 -14.04 -3.04
N GLY A 104 -8.96 -14.33 -4.32
CA GLY A 104 -9.95 -14.90 -5.25
C GLY A 104 -10.93 -13.89 -5.87
N VAL A 105 -10.87 -12.61 -5.51
CA VAL A 105 -11.72 -11.55 -6.06
C VAL A 105 -10.99 -10.82 -7.19
N ASP A 106 -11.60 -10.72 -8.36
CA ASP A 106 -11.07 -9.94 -9.50
C ASP A 106 -11.05 -8.44 -9.19
N ILE A 107 -9.95 -7.76 -9.55
CA ILE A 107 -9.72 -6.33 -9.29
C ILE A 107 -9.66 -5.48 -10.58
N ALA A 108 -10.16 -5.98 -11.71
CA ALA A 108 -10.09 -5.31 -13.01
C ALA A 108 -10.57 -3.83 -13.04
N ASP A 109 -11.48 -3.43 -12.13
CA ASP A 109 -12.11 -2.10 -12.13
C ASP A 109 -11.46 -1.08 -11.14
N GLY A 110 -10.20 -1.29 -10.72
CA GLY A 110 -9.47 -0.27 -9.95
C GLY A 110 -8.32 -0.81 -9.10
N SER A 111 -7.92 -0.04 -8.08
CA SER A 111 -6.92 -0.45 -7.10
C SER A 111 -7.52 -1.21 -5.91
N HIS A 112 -6.75 -2.14 -5.37
CA HIS A 112 -7.07 -2.94 -4.18
C HIS A 112 -5.98 -2.75 -3.13
N SER A 113 -6.36 -2.40 -1.90
CA SER A 113 -5.41 -2.24 -0.79
C SER A 113 -5.00 -3.61 -0.26
N LEU A 114 -3.69 -3.82 -0.06
CA LEU A 114 -3.11 -5.07 0.41
C LEU A 114 -2.94 -5.04 1.93
N SER A 115 -3.37 -6.13 2.58
CA SER A 115 -3.12 -6.42 3.99
C SER A 115 -2.14 -7.58 4.14
N ASP A 116 -1.40 -7.62 5.25
CA ASP A 116 -0.49 -8.73 5.55
C ASP A 116 -1.18 -10.09 5.38
N GLY A 117 -0.53 -11.00 4.65
CA GLY A 117 -1.05 -12.32 4.35
C GLY A 117 -1.89 -12.43 3.07
N ASP A 118 -2.25 -11.33 2.41
CA ASP A 118 -3.08 -11.36 1.21
C ASP A 118 -2.46 -12.19 0.08
N GLU A 119 -3.29 -13.02 -0.56
CA GLU A 119 -2.90 -13.78 -1.76
C GLU A 119 -3.24 -12.99 -3.02
N VAL A 120 -2.21 -12.58 -3.75
CA VAL A 120 -2.30 -11.99 -5.09
C VAL A 120 -2.16 -13.08 -6.13
N GLN A 121 -3.15 -13.22 -7.01
CA GLN A 121 -3.13 -14.17 -8.12
C GLN A 121 -3.04 -13.45 -9.46
N ILE A 122 -2.00 -13.78 -10.24
CA ILE A 122 -1.71 -13.20 -11.56
C ILE A 122 -2.00 -14.24 -12.65
N ALA A 123 -2.80 -13.83 -13.65
CA ALA A 123 -3.19 -14.67 -14.79
C ALA A 123 -3.75 -16.05 -14.40
N LEU A 124 -4.42 -16.14 -13.24
CA LEU A 124 -4.92 -17.37 -12.61
C LEU A 124 -3.87 -18.47 -12.35
N ARG A 125 -2.58 -18.21 -12.60
CA ARG A 125 -1.52 -19.22 -12.58
C ARG A 125 -0.53 -19.01 -11.45
N PHE A 126 -0.15 -17.77 -11.23
CA PHE A 126 0.85 -17.40 -10.23
C PHE A 126 0.15 -16.92 -8.98
N LYS A 127 0.53 -17.46 -7.82
CA LYS A 127 0.05 -17.00 -6.51
C LYS A 127 1.23 -16.40 -5.76
N LEU A 128 1.07 -15.17 -5.32
CA LEU A 128 2.03 -14.42 -4.53
C LEU A 128 1.39 -14.07 -3.19
N SER A 129 2.16 -14.10 -2.10
CA SER A 129 1.72 -13.58 -0.81
C SER A 129 2.32 -12.21 -0.60
N PHE A 130 1.50 -11.26 -0.19
CA PHE A 130 1.98 -10.03 0.42
C PHE A 130 2.28 -10.30 1.90
N VAL A 131 3.43 -9.84 2.37
CA VAL A 131 3.85 -9.93 3.77
C VAL A 131 4.33 -8.56 4.21
N ASP A 132 3.83 -8.02 5.30
CA ASP A 132 4.28 -6.74 5.85
C ASP A 132 4.53 -6.84 7.36
N ASP A 133 5.81 -6.75 7.73
CA ASP A 133 6.28 -6.85 9.13
C ASP A 133 5.98 -5.57 9.97
N GLU A 134 5.44 -4.51 9.34
CA GLU A 134 4.89 -3.36 10.08
C GLU A 134 3.53 -3.65 10.75
N ALA A 135 2.99 -4.87 10.64
CA ALA A 135 1.89 -5.33 11.49
C ALA A 135 2.30 -5.53 12.97
N THR A 136 3.55 -5.27 13.33
CA THR A 136 4.03 -5.35 14.71
C THR A 136 4.07 -3.97 15.37
N THR A 137 2.97 -3.60 16.03
CA THR A 137 2.82 -2.64 17.15
C THR A 137 3.72 -1.38 17.17
N PRO A 138 3.15 -0.16 17.17
CA PRO A 138 3.82 0.93 17.86
C PRO A 138 3.97 0.54 19.32
N LEU A 139 5.21 0.53 19.78
CA LEU A 139 5.64 0.58 21.16
C LEU A 139 4.69 1.44 22.01
N THR A 140 3.80 0.81 22.78
CA THR A 140 3.34 1.38 24.04
C THR A 140 4.49 1.23 25.02
N LEU A 141 5.44 2.18 24.95
CA LEU A 141 6.29 2.49 26.09
C LEU A 141 5.37 3.12 27.13
N ASP A 142 5.05 2.32 28.14
CA ASP A 142 4.52 2.67 29.45
C ASP A 142 4.65 4.16 29.81
N SER A 143 3.58 4.93 29.59
CA SER A 143 3.16 6.00 30.51
C SER A 143 1.71 6.39 30.22
N GLY A 144 0.79 5.89 31.05
CA GLY A 144 -0.56 6.43 31.16
C GLY A 144 -1.64 5.43 30.79
N GLU A 145 -1.95 4.53 31.73
CA GLU A 145 -3.37 4.26 32.01
C GLU A 145 -4.05 5.61 32.23
N GLN A 146 -4.79 6.09 31.23
CA GLN A 146 -5.73 7.18 31.41
C GLN A 146 -6.91 6.97 30.47
N ASP A 147 -7.93 6.35 31.05
CA ASP A 147 -9.33 6.47 30.69
C ASP A 147 -9.62 6.29 29.20
N ALA A 148 -9.64 5.06 28.69
CA ALA A 148 -10.53 4.76 27.58
C ALA A 148 -11.96 4.93 28.14
N PRO A 149 -12.71 5.99 27.80
CA PRO A 149 -14.09 6.01 28.18
C PRO A 149 -14.76 4.90 27.36
N ALA A 150 -15.72 4.22 27.98
CA ALA A 150 -16.64 3.33 27.28
C ALA A 150 -17.55 4.15 26.35
N GLU A 151 -16.98 4.79 25.33
CA GLU A 151 -17.74 5.50 24.31
C GLU A 151 -18.24 4.46 23.32
N SER A 152 -19.54 4.21 23.40
CA SER A 152 -20.25 3.48 22.36
C SER A 152 -20.25 4.34 21.10
N GLY A 153 -20.05 3.72 19.93
CA GLY A 153 -20.02 4.42 18.65
C GLY A 153 -18.69 4.35 17.91
N LEU A 154 -18.71 4.91 16.72
CA LEU A 154 -17.58 5.08 15.82
C LEU A 154 -16.74 6.27 16.27
N ARG A 155 -15.41 6.15 16.16
CA ARG A 155 -14.46 7.26 16.32
C ARG A 155 -13.41 7.16 15.22
N ILE A 156 -13.04 8.31 14.65
CA ILE A 156 -11.99 8.41 13.65
C ILE A 156 -10.90 9.32 14.21
N GLU A 157 -9.67 8.82 14.24
CA GLU A 157 -8.50 9.61 14.55
C GLU A 157 -7.84 10.02 13.22
N GLU A 158 -7.94 11.29 12.86
CA GLU A 158 -7.53 11.76 11.52
C GLU A 158 -6.02 11.78 11.31
N GLU A 159 -5.25 11.99 12.38
CA GLU A 159 -3.79 12.02 12.35
C GLU A 159 -3.20 10.65 12.00
N THR A 160 -3.74 9.60 12.61
CA THR A 160 -3.29 8.20 12.45
C THR A 160 -4.16 7.40 11.47
N ARG A 161 -5.31 7.96 11.07
CA ARG A 161 -6.37 7.32 10.25
C ARG A 161 -6.94 6.06 10.86
N GLN A 162 -6.81 5.94 12.18
CA GLN A 162 -7.35 4.82 12.90
C GLN A 162 -8.84 5.01 13.10
N VAL A 163 -9.58 3.93 12.88
CA VAL A 163 -11.02 3.89 13.09
C VAL A 163 -11.27 2.96 14.25
N TRP A 164 -11.95 3.48 15.26
CA TRP A 164 -12.34 2.76 16.45
C TRP A 164 -13.85 2.59 16.43
N LEU A 165 -14.33 1.43 16.87
CA LEU A 165 -15.74 1.11 16.98
C LEU A 165 -15.99 0.50 18.36
N ASN A 166 -16.82 1.16 19.17
CA ASN A 166 -17.13 0.75 20.54
C ASN A 166 -15.86 0.53 21.41
N GLY A 167 -14.83 1.35 21.20
CA GLY A 167 -13.55 1.24 21.89
C GLY A 167 -12.60 0.15 21.35
N SER A 168 -12.98 -0.58 20.29
CA SER A 168 -12.09 -1.53 19.59
C SER A 168 -11.55 -0.93 18.30
N LEU A 169 -10.23 -1.04 18.07
CA LEU A 169 -9.62 -0.64 16.81
C LEU A 169 -10.10 -1.56 15.67
N LEU A 170 -10.43 -0.99 14.52
CA LEU A 170 -10.84 -1.73 13.34
C LEU A 170 -9.60 -2.34 12.66
N GLU A 171 -9.37 -3.64 12.87
CA GLU A 171 -8.28 -4.39 12.24
C GLU A 171 -8.80 -5.43 11.22
N PRO A 172 -8.12 -5.62 10.07
CA PRO A 172 -7.15 -4.70 9.47
C PRO A 172 -7.74 -3.29 9.19
N PRO A 173 -6.90 -2.24 9.01
CA PRO A 173 -7.38 -0.89 8.74
C PRO A 173 -8.25 -0.83 7.48
N LEU A 174 -9.17 0.14 7.41
CA LEU A 174 -10.00 0.35 6.23
C LEU A 174 -9.14 0.74 5.02
N SER A 175 -9.51 0.26 3.83
CA SER A 175 -8.86 0.71 2.59
C SER A 175 -9.06 2.21 2.39
N LEU A 176 -8.19 2.88 1.61
CA LEU A 176 -8.26 4.34 1.41
C LEU A 176 -9.64 4.83 0.97
N HIS A 177 -10.28 4.15 0.01
CA HIS A 177 -11.61 4.53 -0.45
C HIS A 177 -12.69 4.33 0.64
N GLN A 178 -12.56 3.29 1.46
CA GLN A 178 -13.45 3.05 2.60
C GLN A 178 -13.25 4.08 3.70
N TYR A 179 -12.00 4.40 4.06
CA TYR A 179 -11.65 5.44 5.01
C TYR A 179 -12.11 6.82 4.52
N ARG A 180 -11.84 7.18 3.26
CA ARG A 180 -12.30 8.46 2.67
C ARG A 180 -13.81 8.58 2.70
N LEU A 181 -14.53 7.52 2.35
CA LEU A 181 -15.99 7.50 2.43
C LEU A 181 -16.45 7.69 3.89
N LEU A 182 -15.86 6.96 4.82
CA LEU A 182 -16.24 7.03 6.24
C LEU A 182 -15.91 8.38 6.87
N SER A 183 -14.70 8.90 6.64
CA SER A 183 -14.24 10.21 7.08
C SER A 183 -15.07 11.34 6.47
N ALA A 184 -15.41 11.26 5.18
CA ALA A 184 -16.29 12.24 4.56
C ALA A 184 -17.69 12.24 5.20
N LEU A 185 -18.28 11.07 5.41
CA LEU A 185 -19.58 10.95 6.08
C LEU A 185 -19.52 11.39 7.56
N TRP A 186 -18.38 11.19 8.23
CA TRP A 186 -18.11 11.63 9.60
C TRP A 186 -18.08 13.17 9.69
N HIS A 187 -17.33 13.83 8.81
CA HIS A 187 -17.25 15.28 8.75
C HIS A 187 -18.57 15.94 8.35
N GLU A 188 -19.40 15.26 7.56
CA GLU A 188 -20.75 15.71 7.22
C GLU A 188 -21.68 15.74 8.47
N GLY A 189 -21.29 15.10 9.58
CA GLY A 189 -21.94 15.27 10.88
C GLY A 189 -23.40 14.80 10.92
N GLY A 190 -23.74 13.75 10.17
CA GLY A 190 -25.12 13.28 10.04
C GLY A 190 -25.94 14.01 8.96
N GLY A 191 -25.31 14.80 8.10
CA GLY A 191 -25.91 15.23 6.83
C GLY A 191 -25.97 14.11 5.80
N VAL A 192 -26.71 14.34 4.72
CA VAL A 192 -26.81 13.39 3.59
C VAL A 192 -25.80 13.82 2.53
N MET A 193 -24.78 13.00 2.31
CA MET A 193 -23.85 13.17 1.20
C MET A 193 -24.43 12.59 -0.09
N THR A 194 -24.48 13.39 -1.14
CA THR A 194 -24.87 12.94 -2.48
C THR A 194 -23.84 12.02 -3.10
N ARG A 195 -24.24 11.30 -4.15
CA ARG A 195 -23.32 10.42 -4.89
C ARG A 195 -22.16 11.21 -5.49
N GLU A 196 -22.42 12.41 -5.98
CA GLU A 196 -21.41 13.30 -6.55
C GLU A 196 -20.40 13.76 -5.48
N GLN A 197 -20.87 14.12 -4.29
CA GLN A 197 -20.01 14.49 -3.17
C GLN A 197 -19.14 13.31 -2.72
N ILE A 198 -19.71 12.11 -2.64
CA ILE A 198 -18.96 10.88 -2.33
C ILE A 198 -17.89 10.62 -3.39
N VAL A 199 -18.22 10.78 -4.67
CA VAL A 199 -17.25 10.56 -5.74
C VAL A 199 -16.06 11.50 -5.62
N GLN A 200 -16.31 12.78 -5.36
CA GLN A 200 -15.24 13.78 -5.17
C GLN A 200 -14.40 13.52 -3.91
N ALA A 201 -15.03 13.07 -2.83
CA ALA A 201 -14.33 12.77 -1.58
C ALA A 201 -13.47 11.49 -1.67
N VAL A 202 -13.98 10.46 -2.35
CA VAL A 202 -13.34 9.15 -2.42
C VAL A 202 -12.30 9.07 -3.55
N TRP A 203 -12.61 9.63 -4.73
CA TRP A 203 -11.78 9.59 -5.94
C TRP A 203 -11.41 11.00 -6.46
N PRO A 204 -10.76 11.85 -5.66
CA PRO A 204 -10.42 13.23 -6.05
C PRO A 204 -9.53 13.28 -7.30
N GLU A 205 -8.64 12.30 -7.48
CA GLU A 205 -7.74 12.23 -8.64
C GLU A 205 -8.45 12.03 -9.99
N THR A 206 -9.66 11.44 -10.00
CA THR A 206 -10.42 11.20 -11.23
C THR A 206 -11.31 12.38 -11.64
N SER A 207 -11.42 13.41 -10.79
CA SER A 207 -12.47 14.45 -10.89
C SER A 207 -13.89 13.88 -11.06
N GLY A 208 -14.10 12.61 -10.69
CA GLY A 208 -15.34 11.86 -10.90
C GLY A 208 -15.59 11.35 -12.32
N ALA A 209 -14.64 11.51 -13.24
CA ALA A 209 -14.74 10.95 -14.58
C ALA A 209 -14.56 9.43 -14.54
N GLY A 210 -15.62 8.69 -14.88
CA GLY A 210 -15.58 7.22 -15.02
C GLY A 210 -16.05 6.42 -13.80
N VAL A 211 -16.37 7.07 -12.67
CA VAL A 211 -16.88 6.34 -11.49
C VAL A 211 -18.36 6.00 -11.69
N SER A 212 -18.66 4.70 -11.75
CA SER A 212 -20.03 4.22 -11.93
C SER A 212 -20.82 4.26 -10.62
N LYS A 213 -22.16 4.34 -10.71
CA LYS A 213 -23.05 4.22 -9.54
C LYS A 213 -22.83 2.90 -8.80
N GLN A 214 -22.52 1.84 -9.54
CA GLN A 214 -22.26 0.50 -9.00
C GLN A 214 -20.97 0.48 -8.17
N ALA A 215 -19.94 1.25 -8.54
CA ALA A 215 -18.71 1.34 -7.76
C ALA A 215 -18.95 1.96 -6.37
N ILE A 216 -19.77 3.01 -6.30
CA ILE A 216 -20.19 3.64 -5.03
C ILE A 216 -20.97 2.64 -4.18
N ASP A 217 -21.97 1.99 -4.77
CA ASP A 217 -22.83 1.03 -4.06
C ASP A 217 -22.01 -0.18 -3.55
N ALA A 218 -21.04 -0.66 -4.33
CA ALA A 218 -20.11 -1.72 -3.93
C ALA A 218 -19.17 -1.29 -2.79
N LEU A 219 -18.66 -0.05 -2.83
CA LEU A 219 -17.82 0.50 -1.77
C LEU A 219 -18.58 0.62 -0.46
N VAL A 220 -19.80 1.16 -0.49
CA VAL A 220 -20.68 1.28 0.68
C VAL A 220 -21.00 -0.10 1.25
N ARG A 221 -21.32 -1.08 0.41
CA ARG A 221 -21.58 -2.46 0.85
C ARG A 221 -20.39 -3.04 1.61
N ARG A 222 -19.18 -2.94 1.04
CA ARG A 222 -17.96 -3.46 1.68
C ARG A 222 -17.64 -2.75 3.00
N LEU A 223 -17.82 -1.44 3.04
CA LEU A 223 -17.61 -0.67 4.28
C LEU A 223 -18.59 -1.12 5.37
N ARG A 224 -19.87 -1.36 5.03
CA ARG A 224 -20.85 -1.92 5.98
C ARG A 224 -20.46 -3.31 6.47
N GLU A 225 -20.02 -4.18 5.57
CA GLU A 225 -19.56 -5.54 5.95
C GLU A 225 -18.40 -5.47 6.94
N ARG A 226 -17.41 -4.62 6.69
CA ARG A 226 -16.27 -4.40 7.60
C ARG A 226 -16.70 -3.86 8.97
N LEU A 227 -17.65 -2.93 9.02
CA LEU A 227 -18.16 -2.41 10.30
C LEU A 227 -19.01 -3.46 11.04
N TYR A 228 -19.78 -4.26 10.31
CA TYR A 228 -20.62 -5.32 10.87
C TYR A 228 -19.80 -6.48 11.48
N GLU A 229 -18.67 -6.84 10.87
CA GLU A 229 -17.72 -7.84 11.41
C GLU A 229 -17.23 -7.47 12.81
N HIS A 230 -17.13 -6.18 13.12
CA HIS A 230 -16.65 -5.65 14.39
C HIS A 230 -17.78 -5.37 15.40
N ASP A 231 -19.00 -5.09 14.93
CA ASP A 231 -20.20 -5.02 15.76
C ASP A 231 -21.47 -5.31 14.95
N GLU A 232 -22.12 -6.43 15.25
CA GLU A 232 -23.35 -6.90 14.59
C GLU A 232 -24.54 -5.92 14.72
N LYS A 233 -24.45 -4.90 15.59
CA LYS A 233 -25.47 -3.85 15.74
C LYS A 233 -25.15 -2.57 14.94
N SER A 234 -24.03 -2.54 14.23
CA SER A 234 -23.58 -1.37 13.46
C SER A 234 -24.43 -1.13 12.22
N ASN A 235 -25.50 -0.33 12.36
CA ASN A 235 -26.20 0.26 11.21
C ASN A 235 -25.76 1.72 10.99
N LEU A 236 -24.44 1.95 11.02
CA LEU A 236 -23.87 3.29 11.03
C LEU A 236 -24.05 4.02 9.70
N ILE A 237 -24.10 3.32 8.56
CA ILE A 237 -24.23 3.96 7.25
C ILE A 237 -25.64 3.73 6.71
N VAL A 238 -26.44 4.79 6.64
CA VAL A 238 -27.82 4.75 6.17
C VAL A 238 -27.94 5.24 4.73
N THR A 239 -28.69 4.49 3.91
CA THR A 239 -29.01 4.90 2.53
C THR A 239 -30.27 5.75 2.52
N VAL A 240 -30.16 6.99 2.05
CA VAL A 240 -31.31 7.88 1.82
C VAL A 240 -31.72 7.77 0.36
N ARG A 241 -32.83 7.06 0.10
CA ARG A 241 -33.27 6.71 -1.25
C ARG A 241 -33.40 7.97 -2.12
N GLY A 242 -32.73 7.94 -3.27
CA GLY A 242 -32.74 9.04 -4.24
C GLY A 242 -31.85 10.24 -3.91
N HIS A 243 -31.21 10.27 -2.73
CA HIS A 243 -30.45 11.44 -2.25
C HIS A 243 -28.99 11.11 -1.97
N GLY A 244 -28.69 9.98 -1.32
CA GLY A 244 -27.31 9.64 -1.01
C GLY A 244 -27.15 8.75 0.23
N PHE A 245 -26.10 9.01 1.00
CA PHE A 245 -25.72 8.25 2.18
C PHE A 245 -25.43 9.17 3.36
N ARG A 246 -25.65 8.67 4.56
CA ARG A 246 -25.42 9.39 5.82
C ARG A 246 -24.78 8.46 6.84
N LEU A 247 -23.94 9.01 7.71
CA LEU A 247 -23.51 8.36 8.94
C LEU A 247 -24.48 8.65 10.09
N GLU A 248 -24.95 7.61 10.77
CA GLU A 248 -25.65 7.65 12.04
C GLU A 248 -24.74 7.04 13.09
N ASN A 249 -24.03 7.90 13.84
CA ASN A 249 -23.20 7.49 14.96
C ASN A 249 -24.01 7.64 16.27
N PRO A 250 -24.31 6.55 17.00
CA PRO A 250 -25.13 6.59 18.21
C PRO A 250 -24.42 7.21 19.43
#